data_AF-A0A3M1S4S5-F1
#
_entry.id   AF-A0A3M1S4S5-F1
#
_cell.length_a   1.000
_cell.length_b   1.000
_cell.length_c   1.000
_cell.angle_alpha   90.00
_cell.angle_beta   90.00
_cell.angle_gamma   90.00
#
_symmetry.space_group_name_H-M   'P 1'
#
loop_
_entity.id
_entity.type
_entity.pdbx_description
1 polymer ?
#
loop_
_entity_poly.entity_id
_entity_poly.type
_entity_poly.pdbx_seq_one_letter_code
_entity_poly.pdbx_strand_id
1 'polypeptide(L)'
;MHKITETVEVMPEGSLEVLSQKEVDALRSASEDGGQHEVLRRCALAVLNVDSRSDDTRAILRRYADFEIRIVQQDRGVKLAVKNAPAQAFVDGRMIRGIREQLFAVLRDVVYVHGQLAGGHFDLDSSDGVTDAVFQILRNARIIRLPAEPKLVVCWGGHAIDRGEYDYTKEVGYQLGLRGLDVCTGCGSGAMKGPMKGATIGHAKQRIRGGRYVGISEPGIIAAESPNPIVNELVIMPDMEKRLEAFVRVAHAIVVFPGGVGTAEELLFLLGILMQPENADIPLPLLLTGPPESADYFRSIDRFVGETLGEAARRFYRIEIGDPVRVARLVDAGIREVAAYRHGQNDAYYFNWRLRIDSDFQRPFVATHEAMAGLQLQRTADPHELAVQLRRAFSGLVAGNVKEYGIRAIEARGPFQLHGDPQIVAELDRLLAGFVEQGRMRLATPYEPCYRLSA
;
A
#
# COMPACT_ATOMS: atom_id res chain seq x y z
N MET A 1 -8.26 26.19 3.93
CA MET A 1 -7.05 25.60 4.54
C MET A 1 -5.86 26.50 4.26
N HIS A 2 -5.23 27.00 5.33
CA HIS A 2 -4.12 27.92 5.30
C HIS A 2 -2.78 27.21 5.03
N LYS A 3 -1.78 27.95 4.54
CA LYS A 3 -0.38 27.51 4.44
C LYS A 3 0.41 28.17 5.57
N ILE A 4 1.45 27.50 6.07
CA ILE A 4 2.47 28.17 6.88
C ILE A 4 3.43 28.87 5.91
N THR A 5 3.41 30.20 5.86
CA THR A 5 4.25 31.00 4.96
C THR A 5 5.69 31.15 5.45
N GLU A 6 5.90 30.99 6.75
CA GLU A 6 7.22 31.01 7.36
C GLU A 6 7.99 29.73 7.04
N THR A 7 9.32 29.83 7.01
CA THR A 7 10.18 28.65 6.93
C THR A 7 10.19 27.98 8.30
N VAL A 8 9.71 26.73 8.35
CA VAL A 8 9.76 25.91 9.56
C VAL A 8 10.91 24.92 9.44
N GLU A 9 11.64 24.83 10.53
CA GLU A 9 12.86 24.10 10.65
C GLU A 9 12.64 22.88 11.54
N VAL A 10 12.83 21.69 10.98
CA VAL A 10 12.42 20.42 11.58
C VAL A 10 13.63 19.50 11.74
N MET A 11 13.87 19.04 12.97
CA MET A 11 14.95 18.11 13.31
C MET A 11 14.42 16.67 13.39
N PRO A 12 15.22 15.65 13.04
CA PRO A 12 14.83 14.25 13.24
C PRO A 12 14.64 13.93 14.72
N GLU A 13 13.88 12.89 15.02
CA GLU A 13 13.84 12.28 16.35
C GLU A 13 14.36 10.85 16.30
N GLY A 14 15.37 10.57 17.14
CA GLY A 14 16.02 9.27 17.19
C GLY A 14 17.01 9.05 16.05
N SER A 15 17.54 7.84 15.97
CA SER A 15 18.71 7.41 15.16
C SER A 15 18.68 7.58 13.62
N LEU A 16 17.77 8.37 13.06
CA LEU A 16 17.97 9.03 11.76
C LEU A 16 19.01 10.17 11.85
N GLU A 17 19.60 10.34 13.03
CA GLU A 17 20.49 11.39 13.50
C GLU A 17 21.84 11.52 12.76
N VAL A 18 22.29 10.55 11.96
CA VAL A 18 23.65 10.61 11.36
C VAL A 18 23.66 10.11 9.93
N LEU A 19 23.58 11.04 8.97
CA LEU A 19 23.96 10.81 7.58
C LEU A 19 25.44 11.20 7.41
N SER A 20 26.19 10.40 6.67
CA SER A 20 27.57 10.73 6.30
C SER A 20 27.61 11.90 5.33
N GLN A 21 28.75 12.61 5.27
CA GLN A 21 28.95 13.70 4.30
C GLN A 21 28.68 13.23 2.86
N LYS A 22 29.05 12.00 2.50
CA LYS A 22 28.80 11.43 1.17
C LYS A 22 27.32 11.21 0.87
N GLU A 23 26.54 10.74 1.85
CA GLU A 23 25.09 10.59 1.69
C GLU A 23 24.40 11.95 1.56
N VAL A 24 24.89 12.97 2.30
CA VAL A 24 24.40 14.35 2.20
C VAL A 24 24.79 15.01 0.87
N ASP A 25 26.00 14.76 0.37
CA ASP A 25 26.47 15.30 -0.91
C ASP A 25 25.73 14.63 -2.07
N ALA A 26 25.53 13.30 -2.02
CA ALA A 26 24.69 12.58 -2.97
C ALA A 26 23.25 13.10 -2.97
N LEU A 27 22.71 13.48 -1.80
CA LEU A 27 21.40 14.12 -1.68
C LEU A 27 21.35 15.52 -2.31
N ARG A 28 22.40 16.32 -2.14
CA ARG A 28 22.48 17.66 -2.73
C ARG A 28 22.63 17.57 -4.25
N SER A 29 23.49 16.69 -4.77
CA SER A 29 23.61 16.46 -6.22
C SER A 29 22.34 15.87 -6.81
N ALA A 30 21.65 14.96 -6.10
CA ALA A 30 20.33 14.46 -6.48
C ALA A 30 19.25 15.55 -6.48
N SER A 31 19.46 16.63 -5.70
CA SER A 31 18.61 17.82 -5.73
C SER A 31 18.90 18.77 -6.88
N GLU A 32 20.10 18.68 -7.45
CA GLU A 32 20.53 19.45 -8.62
C GLU A 32 20.10 18.77 -9.94
N ASP A 33 19.99 17.43 -9.96
CA ASP A 33 19.49 16.64 -11.12
C ASP A 33 17.96 16.69 -11.31
N GLY A 34 17.22 17.41 -10.45
CA GLY A 34 15.79 17.72 -10.59
C GLY A 34 14.81 16.55 -10.38
N GLY A 35 15.18 15.31 -10.71
CA GLY A 35 14.29 14.15 -10.61
C GLY A 35 14.03 13.69 -9.17
N GLN A 36 15.07 13.64 -8.35
CA GLN A 36 14.97 13.04 -7.01
C GLN A 36 14.43 13.98 -5.95
N HIS A 37 14.88 15.25 -6.01
CA HIS A 37 14.32 16.27 -5.14
C HIS A 37 12.84 16.46 -5.40
N GLU A 38 12.37 16.28 -6.64
CA GLU A 38 10.93 16.26 -6.90
C GLU A 38 10.23 15.03 -6.29
N VAL A 39 10.84 13.84 -6.31
CA VAL A 39 10.29 12.67 -5.59
C VAL A 39 10.22 12.93 -4.08
N LEU A 40 11.29 13.43 -3.48
CA LEU A 40 11.34 13.81 -2.07
C LEU A 40 10.29 14.87 -1.75
N ARG A 41 10.20 15.94 -2.56
CA ARG A 41 9.23 17.03 -2.41
C ARG A 41 7.80 16.52 -2.48
N ARG A 42 7.48 15.67 -3.46
CA ARG A 42 6.14 15.08 -3.62
C ARG A 42 5.77 14.19 -2.45
N CYS A 43 6.67 13.30 -2.02
CA CYS A 43 6.42 12.42 -0.88
C CYS A 43 6.30 13.19 0.44
N ALA A 44 7.16 14.19 0.66
CA ALA A 44 7.10 15.08 1.81
C ALA A 44 5.79 15.89 1.84
N LEU A 45 5.38 16.45 0.70
CA LEU A 45 4.12 17.17 0.60
C LEU A 45 2.92 16.26 0.92
N ALA A 46 2.94 15.01 0.45
CA ALA A 46 1.90 14.03 0.77
C ALA A 46 1.81 13.76 2.28
N VAL A 47 2.95 13.51 2.94
CA VAL A 47 3.03 13.33 4.40
C VAL A 47 2.56 14.56 5.17
N LEU A 48 2.74 15.77 4.64
CA LEU A 48 2.26 17.00 5.27
C LEU A 48 0.79 17.30 4.98
N ASN A 49 0.23 16.80 3.88
CA ASN A 49 -1.14 17.07 3.43
C ASN A 49 -2.16 16.01 3.89
N VAL A 50 -1.89 15.36 5.02
CA VAL A 50 -2.70 14.27 5.57
C VAL A 50 -4.10 14.74 5.96
N ASP A 51 -5.09 13.86 5.84
CA ASP A 51 -6.53 14.12 6.05
C ASP A 51 -7.13 15.19 5.12
N SER A 52 -6.50 15.47 3.97
CA SER A 52 -7.19 16.19 2.89
C SER A 52 -8.39 15.37 2.41
N ARG A 53 -9.55 16.00 2.30
CA ARG A 53 -10.77 15.36 1.75
C ARG A 53 -10.74 15.17 0.23
N SER A 54 -9.55 15.20 -0.37
CA SER A 54 -9.34 15.10 -1.81
C SER A 54 -8.29 14.03 -2.06
N ASP A 55 -8.62 13.10 -2.96
CA ASP A 55 -7.74 12.10 -3.55
C ASP A 55 -7.22 12.54 -4.93
N ASP A 56 -7.44 13.80 -5.31
CA ASP A 56 -6.92 14.39 -6.55
C ASP A 56 -5.49 14.91 -6.33
N THR A 57 -4.53 14.02 -6.62
CA THR A 57 -3.08 14.31 -6.60
C THR A 57 -2.74 15.61 -7.35
N ARG A 58 -3.38 15.89 -8.49
CA ARG A 58 -3.08 17.07 -9.32
C ARG A 58 -3.56 18.35 -8.64
N ALA A 59 -4.74 18.33 -8.04
CA ALA A 59 -5.27 19.47 -7.29
C ALA A 59 -4.38 19.81 -6.09
N ILE A 60 -3.87 18.79 -5.39
CA ILE A 60 -2.93 18.94 -4.27
C ILE A 60 -1.62 19.57 -4.77
N LEU A 61 -1.00 19.02 -5.81
CA LEU A 61 0.27 19.52 -6.35
C LEU A 61 0.15 20.95 -6.87
N ARG A 62 -0.96 21.30 -7.53
CA ARG A 62 -1.24 22.68 -7.97
C ARG A 62 -1.43 23.64 -6.81
N ARG A 63 -2.17 23.22 -5.77
CA ARG A 63 -2.43 24.04 -4.58
C ARG A 63 -1.13 24.40 -3.85
N TYR A 64 -0.18 23.47 -3.82
CA TYR A 64 1.11 23.61 -3.14
C TYR A 64 2.28 23.66 -4.14
N ALA A 65 2.09 24.30 -5.30
CA ALA A 65 3.14 24.45 -6.31
C ALA A 65 4.37 25.20 -5.76
N ASP A 66 4.15 26.11 -4.80
CA ASP A 66 5.13 26.91 -4.06
C ASP A 66 5.69 26.23 -2.80
N PHE A 67 5.31 24.97 -2.51
CA PHE A 67 5.88 24.21 -1.42
C PHE A 67 7.34 23.87 -1.71
N GLU A 68 8.21 24.19 -0.75
CA GLU A 68 9.63 23.90 -0.82
C GLU A 68 10.07 23.07 0.39
N ILE A 69 10.92 22.08 0.13
CA ILE A 69 11.67 21.34 1.14
C ILE A 69 13.15 21.42 0.81
N ARG A 70 13.98 21.71 1.81
CA ARG A 70 15.43 21.78 1.67
C ARG A 70 16.09 21.00 2.79
N ILE A 71 17.12 20.25 2.41
CA ILE A 71 17.99 19.55 3.34
C ILE A 71 19.04 20.55 3.84
N VAL A 72 19.07 20.79 5.14
CA VAL A 72 20.01 21.70 5.81
C VAL A 72 20.97 20.84 6.62
N GLN A 73 22.25 20.93 6.30
CA GLN A 73 23.30 20.22 7.02
C GLN A 73 23.74 20.99 8.26
N GLN A 74 24.01 20.27 9.35
CA GLN A 74 24.61 20.80 10.57
C GLN A 74 25.67 19.82 11.10
N ASP A 75 26.54 20.30 11.99
CA ASP A 75 27.61 19.47 12.60
C ASP A 75 27.06 18.23 13.34
N ARG A 76 25.81 18.28 13.78
CA ARG A 76 25.13 17.23 14.56
C ARG A 76 24.15 16.38 13.74
N GLY A 77 24.15 16.51 12.40
CA GLY A 77 23.31 15.72 11.51
C GLY A 77 22.52 16.54 10.50
N VAL A 78 21.38 16.00 10.08
CA VAL A 78 20.55 16.58 9.02
C VAL A 78 19.26 17.18 9.56
N LYS A 79 18.88 18.30 8.99
CA LYS A 79 17.65 19.04 9.29
C LYS A 79 16.87 19.28 8.01
N LEU A 80 15.54 19.40 8.12
CA LEU A 80 14.68 19.76 7.01
C LEU A 80 14.11 21.16 7.23
N ALA A 81 14.31 22.04 6.25
CA ALA A 81 13.64 23.33 6.18
C ALA A 81 12.46 23.21 5.21
N VAL A 82 11.24 23.44 5.69
CA VAL A 82 10.01 23.41 4.89
C VAL A 82 9.40 24.81 4.81
N LYS A 83 8.89 25.19 3.64
CA LYS A 83 8.25 26.49 3.40
C LYS A 83 6.95 26.29 2.63
N ASN A 84 5.94 27.11 2.92
CA ASN A 84 4.59 27.01 2.32
C ASN A 84 3.93 25.65 2.57
N ALA A 85 4.23 25.02 3.71
CA ALA A 85 3.71 23.71 4.07
C ALA A 85 2.19 23.77 4.41
N PRO A 86 1.44 22.67 4.19
CA PRO A 86 0.06 22.54 4.67
C PRO A 86 -0.06 22.83 6.18
N ALA A 87 -0.89 23.80 6.58
CA ALA A 87 -1.01 24.18 7.99
C ALA A 87 -1.61 23.07 8.88
N GLN A 88 -2.36 22.13 8.30
CA GLN A 88 -2.94 21.00 9.04
C GLN A 88 -1.88 20.02 9.61
N ALA A 89 -0.64 20.08 9.13
CA ALA A 89 0.46 19.33 9.70
C ALA A 89 0.94 19.88 11.06
N PHE A 90 0.42 21.03 11.50
CA PHE A 90 0.85 21.76 12.67
C PHE A 90 -0.29 21.93 13.68
N VAL A 91 0.04 21.85 14.96
CA VAL A 91 -0.83 22.18 16.10
C VAL A 91 -0.11 23.25 16.92
N ASP A 92 -0.73 24.43 17.05
CA ASP A 92 -0.17 25.58 17.77
C ASP A 92 1.25 25.95 17.29
N GLY A 93 1.46 25.93 15.97
CA GLY A 93 2.73 26.25 15.32
C GLY A 93 3.80 25.13 15.40
N ARG A 94 3.50 23.99 16.03
CA ARG A 94 4.41 22.85 16.13
C ARG A 94 3.96 21.70 15.23
N MET A 95 4.88 21.14 14.44
CA MET A 95 4.57 20.00 13.58
C MET A 95 4.16 18.79 14.44
N ILE A 96 3.12 18.08 14.02
CA ILE A 96 2.69 16.83 14.66
C ILE A 96 3.86 15.85 14.64
N ARG A 97 4.16 15.24 15.80
CA ARG A 97 5.31 14.36 15.98
C ARG A 97 5.35 13.20 14.97
N GLY A 98 4.23 12.50 14.77
CA GLY A 98 4.14 11.40 13.81
C GLY A 98 4.39 11.84 12.36
N ILE A 99 3.91 13.03 11.97
CA ILE A 99 4.19 13.61 10.63
C ILE A 99 5.68 13.88 10.47
N ARG A 100 6.33 14.41 11.50
CA ARG A 100 7.78 14.63 11.50
C ARG A 100 8.56 13.32 11.36
N GLU A 101 8.21 12.27 12.12
CA GLU A 101 8.84 10.95 12.01
C GLU A 101 8.70 10.39 10.59
N GLN A 102 7.49 10.49 10.01
CA GLN A 102 7.21 10.08 8.62
C GLN A 102 8.00 10.89 7.59
N LEU A 103 8.19 12.19 7.80
CA LEU A 103 8.96 13.05 6.90
C LEU A 103 10.43 12.58 6.81
N PHE A 104 11.02 12.15 7.92
CA PHE A 104 12.37 11.60 7.91
C PHE A 104 12.43 10.14 7.44
N ALA A 105 11.34 9.36 7.57
CA ALA A 105 11.22 8.06 6.91
C ALA A 105 11.22 8.21 5.38
N VAL A 106 10.49 9.20 4.85
CA VAL A 106 10.53 9.56 3.42
C VAL A 106 11.94 9.93 2.99
N LEU A 107 12.63 10.80 3.75
CA LEU A 107 14.01 11.15 3.46
C LEU A 107 14.88 9.89 3.38
N ARG A 108 14.92 9.10 4.46
CA ARG A 108 15.70 7.86 4.56
C ARG A 108 15.52 6.95 3.36
N ASP A 109 14.28 6.68 2.98
CA ASP A 109 13.98 5.68 1.94
C ASP A 109 14.30 6.21 0.54
N VAL A 110 13.96 7.46 0.24
CA VAL A 110 14.29 8.08 -1.05
C VAL A 110 15.80 8.15 -1.25
N VAL A 111 16.56 8.53 -0.21
CA VAL A 111 18.03 8.57 -0.25
C VAL A 111 18.59 7.16 -0.50
N TYR A 112 18.15 6.20 0.32
CA TYR A 112 18.70 4.86 0.32
C TYR A 112 18.45 4.15 -1.01
N VAL A 113 17.19 4.15 -1.47
CA VAL A 113 16.80 3.53 -2.74
C VAL A 113 17.59 4.13 -3.90
N HIS A 114 17.73 5.46 -3.94
CA HIS A 114 18.55 6.06 -4.97
C HIS A 114 20.01 5.59 -4.92
N GLY A 115 20.65 5.68 -3.75
CA GLY A 115 22.06 5.33 -3.61
C GLY A 115 22.33 3.90 -4.05
N GLN A 116 21.43 2.96 -3.71
CA GLN A 116 21.55 1.56 -4.12
C GLN A 116 21.35 1.38 -5.63
N LEU A 117 20.38 2.07 -6.24
CA LEU A 117 20.15 2.02 -7.69
C LEU A 117 21.31 2.64 -8.48
N ALA A 118 21.78 3.83 -8.09
CA ALA A 118 22.89 4.52 -8.73
C ALA A 118 24.21 3.74 -8.61
N GLY A 119 24.40 3.01 -7.51
CA GLY A 119 25.55 2.12 -7.30
C GLY A 119 25.45 0.77 -8.01
N GLY A 120 24.32 0.45 -8.65
CA GLY A 120 24.10 -0.87 -9.28
C GLY A 120 24.02 -2.02 -8.27
N HIS A 121 23.65 -1.74 -7.02
CA HIS A 121 23.58 -2.73 -5.95
C HIS A 121 22.29 -3.54 -5.94
N PHE A 122 21.23 -3.08 -6.61
CA PHE A 122 20.01 -3.83 -6.83
C PHE A 122 20.01 -4.47 -8.20
N ASP A 123 19.97 -5.81 -8.23
CA ASP A 123 19.60 -6.56 -9.43
C ASP A 123 18.08 -6.56 -9.55
N LEU A 124 17.53 -5.76 -10.46
CA LEU A 124 16.09 -5.67 -10.70
C LEU A 124 15.64 -6.48 -11.93
N ASP A 125 16.57 -7.15 -12.60
CA ASP A 125 16.29 -7.96 -13.79
C ASP A 125 16.00 -9.43 -13.41
N SER A 126 16.45 -9.87 -12.23
CA SER A 126 16.13 -11.19 -11.68
C SER A 126 15.08 -11.16 -10.55
N SER A 127 14.30 -12.23 -10.43
CA SER A 127 13.26 -12.37 -9.38
C SER A 127 13.84 -12.40 -7.96
N ASP A 128 14.96 -13.11 -7.78
CA ASP A 128 15.67 -13.17 -6.51
C ASP A 128 16.29 -11.80 -6.16
N GLY A 129 16.83 -11.09 -7.15
CA GLY A 129 17.37 -9.74 -6.97
C GLY A 129 16.30 -8.73 -6.56
N VAL A 130 15.10 -8.78 -7.16
CA VAL A 130 13.97 -7.94 -6.73
C VAL A 130 13.57 -8.26 -5.30
N THR A 131 13.50 -9.55 -4.93
CA THR A 131 13.18 -9.99 -3.56
C THR A 131 14.22 -9.47 -2.56
N ASP A 132 15.50 -9.57 -2.90
CA ASP A 132 16.59 -9.07 -2.05
C ASP A 132 16.53 -7.54 -1.91
N ALA A 133 16.26 -6.79 -2.99
CA ALA A 133 16.05 -5.35 -2.92
C ALA A 133 14.90 -4.98 -1.97
N VAL A 134 13.76 -5.69 -2.04
CA VAL A 134 12.63 -5.50 -1.12
C VAL A 134 13.06 -5.75 0.33
N PHE A 135 13.77 -6.85 0.59
CA PHE A 135 14.29 -7.17 1.91
C PHE A 135 15.26 -6.09 2.43
N GLN A 136 16.20 -5.64 1.60
CA GLN A 136 17.18 -4.63 1.96
C GLN A 136 16.52 -3.29 2.32
N ILE A 137 15.51 -2.86 1.55
CA ILE A 137 14.74 -1.64 1.83
C ILE A 137 13.99 -1.77 3.17
N LEU A 138 13.29 -2.87 3.40
CA LEU A 138 12.57 -3.13 4.66
C LEU A 138 13.51 -3.20 5.86
N ARG A 139 14.71 -3.76 5.67
CA ARG A 139 15.76 -3.83 6.71
C ARG A 139 16.31 -2.44 7.03
N ASN A 140 16.64 -1.64 6.01
CA ASN A 140 17.07 -0.25 6.17
C ASN A 140 15.99 0.59 6.87
N ALA A 141 14.72 0.35 6.53
CA ALA A 141 13.57 0.98 7.14
C ALA A 141 13.26 0.50 8.57
N ARG A 142 13.97 -0.54 9.05
CA ARG A 142 13.80 -1.17 10.37
C ARG A 142 12.40 -1.76 10.60
N ILE A 143 11.75 -2.16 9.51
CA ILE A 143 10.53 -2.97 9.54
C ILE A 143 10.88 -4.40 9.98
N ILE A 144 12.07 -4.89 9.63
CA ILE A 144 12.61 -6.15 10.12
C ILE A 144 13.24 -5.92 11.50
N ARG A 145 12.69 -6.55 12.54
CA ARG A 145 13.15 -6.46 13.94
C ARG A 145 13.55 -7.82 14.49
N LEU A 146 14.58 -7.85 15.33
CA LEU A 146 15.04 -9.04 16.05
C LEU A 146 15.01 -8.80 17.57
N PRO A 147 14.59 -9.80 18.38
CA PRO A 147 13.93 -11.04 17.96
C PRO A 147 12.56 -10.77 17.32
N ALA A 148 12.20 -11.54 16.30
CA ALA A 148 10.94 -11.40 15.59
C ALA A 148 9.87 -12.32 16.18
N GLU A 149 8.63 -11.86 16.23
CA GLU A 149 7.46 -12.67 16.57
C GLU A 149 6.42 -12.56 15.44
N PRO A 150 5.82 -13.68 15.01
CA PRO A 150 4.71 -13.66 14.07
C PRO A 150 3.49 -12.96 14.67
N LYS A 151 3.24 -11.70 14.31
CA LYS A 151 2.07 -10.93 14.78
C LYS A 151 1.63 -9.77 13.90
N LEU A 152 2.27 -9.56 12.75
CA LEU A 152 1.93 -8.48 11.84
C LEU A 152 0.80 -8.90 10.89
N VAL A 153 -0.35 -8.23 11.02
CA VAL A 153 -1.53 -8.43 10.17
C VAL A 153 -1.58 -7.33 9.12
N VAL A 154 -1.56 -7.70 7.84
CA VAL A 154 -1.79 -6.75 6.75
C VAL A 154 -3.29 -6.53 6.61
N CYS A 155 -3.71 -5.26 6.59
CA CYS A 155 -5.09 -4.85 6.38
C CYS A 155 -5.21 -4.07 5.07
N TRP A 156 -5.95 -4.62 4.12
CA TRP A 156 -6.28 -4.02 2.83
C TRP A 156 -7.75 -3.61 2.79
N GLY A 157 -8.08 -2.61 1.97
CA GLY A 157 -9.45 -2.12 1.81
C GLY A 157 -9.50 -0.71 1.23
N GLY A 158 -10.71 -0.22 0.97
CA GLY A 158 -10.91 1.03 0.24
C GLY A 158 -10.42 2.29 0.99
N HIS A 159 -9.88 3.24 0.22
CA HIS A 159 -9.62 4.59 0.69
C HIS A 159 -10.92 5.39 0.86
N ALA A 160 -11.91 5.10 0.01
CA ALA A 160 -13.28 5.63 0.00
C ALA A 160 -14.27 4.54 0.44
N ILE A 161 -14.68 4.62 1.70
CA ILE A 161 -15.66 3.70 2.32
C ILE A 161 -16.66 4.51 3.14
N ASP A 162 -17.85 3.95 3.33
CA ASP A 162 -18.87 4.59 4.15
C ASP A 162 -18.55 4.54 5.65
N ARG A 163 -19.43 5.15 6.46
CA ARG A 163 -19.20 5.21 7.90
C ARG A 163 -19.35 3.86 8.59
N GLY A 164 -20.28 3.00 8.15
CA GLY A 164 -20.51 1.69 8.73
C GLY A 164 -19.31 0.77 8.51
N GLU A 165 -18.79 0.73 7.28
CA GLU A 165 -17.56 0.02 6.93
C GLU A 165 -16.36 0.57 7.72
N TYR A 166 -16.21 1.90 7.81
CA TYR A 166 -15.12 2.50 8.60
C TYR A 166 -15.19 2.12 10.08
N ASP A 167 -16.38 2.16 10.69
CA ASP A 167 -16.57 1.77 12.09
C ASP A 167 -16.29 0.27 12.30
N TYR A 168 -16.70 -0.58 11.35
CA TYR A 168 -16.38 -2.01 11.36
C TYR A 168 -14.87 -2.27 11.30
N THR A 169 -14.13 -1.57 10.43
CA THR A 169 -12.67 -1.73 10.33
C THR A 169 -11.96 -1.36 11.64
N LYS A 170 -12.45 -0.35 12.37
CA LYS A 170 -11.95 0.00 13.70
C LYS A 170 -12.26 -1.09 14.72
N GLU A 171 -13.45 -1.68 14.69
CA GLU A 171 -13.79 -2.76 15.63
C GLU A 171 -12.92 -3.99 15.38
N VAL A 172 -12.70 -4.38 14.11
CA VAL A 172 -11.73 -5.45 13.78
C VAL A 172 -10.35 -5.10 14.29
N GLY A 173 -9.85 -3.90 14.01
CA GLY A 173 -8.56 -3.43 14.52
C GLY A 173 -8.46 -3.48 16.05
N TYR A 174 -9.52 -3.09 16.75
CA TYR A 174 -9.60 -3.17 18.21
C TYR A 174 -9.50 -4.61 18.69
N GLN A 175 -10.19 -5.55 18.05
CA GLN A 175 -10.12 -6.97 18.37
C GLN A 175 -8.74 -7.58 18.08
N LEU A 176 -8.07 -7.15 17.00
CA LEU A 176 -6.67 -7.52 16.72
C LEU A 176 -5.74 -7.00 17.82
N GLY A 177 -5.87 -5.73 18.20
CA GLY A 177 -5.07 -5.11 19.26
C GLY A 177 -5.28 -5.75 20.64
N LEU A 178 -6.50 -6.20 20.96
CA LEU A 178 -6.77 -6.95 22.20
C LEU A 178 -6.03 -8.30 22.28
N ARG A 179 -5.56 -8.84 21.15
CA ARG A 179 -4.78 -10.08 21.06
C ARG A 179 -3.28 -9.80 20.88
N GLY A 180 -2.87 -8.53 20.96
CA GLY A 180 -1.48 -8.11 20.81
C GLY A 180 -0.94 -8.20 19.39
N LEU A 181 -1.82 -8.26 18.39
CA LEU A 181 -1.44 -8.27 16.98
C LEU A 181 -1.16 -6.84 16.50
N ASP A 182 -0.13 -6.71 15.67
CA ASP A 182 0.29 -5.47 15.02
C ASP A 182 -0.42 -5.29 13.68
N VAL A 183 -0.49 -4.07 13.17
CA VAL A 183 -1.24 -3.73 11.94
C VAL A 183 -0.31 -3.13 10.89
N CYS A 184 -0.39 -3.64 9.67
CA CYS A 184 0.28 -3.10 8.48
C CYS A 184 -0.77 -2.69 7.44
N THR A 185 -0.70 -1.49 6.88
CA THR A 185 -1.63 -1.02 5.83
C THR A 185 -0.92 -0.25 4.71
N GLY A 186 -1.69 0.13 3.69
CA GLY A 186 -1.29 1.04 2.61
C GLY A 186 -1.31 2.53 2.95
N CYS A 187 -1.21 2.92 4.23
CA CYS A 187 -1.05 4.31 4.70
C CYS A 187 -2.28 5.23 4.62
N GLY A 188 -3.16 5.07 3.62
CA GLY A 188 -4.22 6.02 3.27
C GLY A 188 -5.42 6.15 4.24
N SER A 189 -6.51 6.70 3.73
CA SER A 189 -7.78 6.88 4.47
C SER A 189 -8.60 5.59 4.56
N GLY A 190 -9.83 5.69 5.08
CA GLY A 190 -10.77 4.56 5.09
C GLY A 190 -10.23 3.34 5.84
N ALA A 191 -10.28 2.19 5.18
CA ALA A 191 -9.86 0.90 5.73
C ALA A 191 -8.35 0.80 6.00
N MET A 192 -7.54 1.70 5.45
CA MET A 192 -6.09 1.77 5.74
C MET A 192 -5.78 2.53 7.04
N LYS A 193 -6.75 3.25 7.60
CA LYS A 193 -6.64 4.03 8.86
C LYS A 193 -7.44 3.44 10.00
N GLY A 194 -8.63 2.92 9.74
CA GLY A 194 -9.55 2.40 10.75
C GLY A 194 -8.94 1.31 11.65
N PRO A 195 -8.36 0.24 11.10
CA PRO A 195 -7.77 -0.85 11.88
C PRO A 195 -6.69 -0.38 12.85
N MET A 196 -5.81 0.54 12.45
CA MET A 196 -4.77 1.09 13.34
C MET A 196 -5.35 1.89 14.51
N LYS A 197 -6.41 2.67 14.28
CA LYS A 197 -7.11 3.39 15.37
C LYS A 197 -7.73 2.43 16.37
N GLY A 198 -8.37 1.37 15.88
CA GLY A 198 -8.90 0.31 16.73
C GLY A 198 -7.80 -0.36 17.55
N ALA A 199 -6.76 -0.83 16.86
CA ALA A 199 -5.64 -1.54 17.45
C ALA A 199 -4.93 -0.72 18.53
N THR A 200 -4.80 0.59 18.35
CA THR A 200 -4.27 1.51 19.37
C THR A 200 -5.02 1.42 20.69
N ILE A 201 -6.35 1.38 20.65
CA ILE A 201 -7.16 1.24 21.87
C ILE A 201 -7.04 -0.18 22.44
N GLY A 202 -7.01 -1.21 21.59
CA GLY A 202 -6.82 -2.60 22.01
C GLY A 202 -5.48 -2.81 22.73
N HIS A 203 -4.39 -2.35 22.12
CA HIS A 203 -3.03 -2.38 22.69
C HIS A 203 -2.96 -1.61 24.02
N ALA A 204 -3.57 -0.43 24.11
CA ALA A 204 -3.60 0.34 25.34
C ALA A 204 -4.29 -0.40 26.50
N LYS A 205 -5.38 -1.13 26.22
CA LYS A 205 -6.06 -1.99 27.21
C LYS A 205 -5.17 -3.16 27.64
N GLN A 206 -4.42 -3.74 26.70
CA GLN A 206 -3.45 -4.81 26.97
C GLN A 206 -2.09 -4.32 27.49
N ARG A 207 -1.92 -3.00 27.71
CA ARG A 207 -0.67 -2.37 28.16
C ARG A 207 0.53 -2.60 27.21
N ILE A 208 0.25 -2.81 25.93
CA ILE A 208 1.25 -2.95 24.88
C ILE A 208 1.70 -1.54 24.45
N ARG A 209 2.92 -1.16 24.85
CA ARG A 209 3.48 0.17 24.54
C ARG A 209 4.23 0.24 23.21
N GLY A 210 4.65 -0.89 22.69
CA GLY A 210 5.45 -1.02 21.46
C GLY A 210 4.67 -1.56 20.27
N GLY A 211 3.35 -1.34 20.23
CA GLY A 211 2.51 -1.75 19.10
C GLY A 211 2.99 -1.15 17.79
N ARG A 212 3.03 -1.96 16.73
CA ARG A 212 3.54 -1.55 15.42
C ARG A 212 2.38 -1.22 14.49
N TYR A 213 2.44 -0.03 13.91
CA TYR A 213 1.54 0.45 12.88
C TYR A 213 2.37 0.75 11.64
N VAL A 214 2.58 -0.30 10.86
CA VAL A 214 3.43 -0.27 9.67
C VAL A 214 2.65 0.30 8.50
N GLY A 215 3.22 1.27 7.83
CA GLY A 215 2.68 1.83 6.59
C GLY A 215 3.65 1.56 5.44
N ILE A 216 3.17 0.91 4.38
CA ILE A 216 3.96 0.66 3.17
C ILE A 216 3.32 1.44 2.02
N SER A 217 4.07 2.38 1.45
CA SER A 217 3.62 3.24 0.35
C SER A 217 4.64 3.27 -0.78
N GLU A 218 4.32 3.91 -1.90
CA GLU A 218 5.24 4.18 -3.02
C GLU A 218 5.00 5.59 -3.60
N PRO A 219 5.97 6.21 -4.29
CA PRO A 219 5.88 7.61 -4.75
C PRO A 219 4.68 7.93 -5.67
N GLY A 220 4.22 6.96 -6.46
CA GLY A 220 3.13 7.09 -7.40
C GLY A 220 1.75 7.23 -6.75
N ILE A 221 1.57 6.70 -5.53
CA ILE A 221 0.27 6.64 -4.84
C ILE A 221 0.22 7.45 -3.54
N ILE A 222 1.37 7.74 -2.91
CA ILE A 222 1.43 8.40 -1.59
C ILE A 222 0.66 9.73 -1.53
N ALA A 223 0.59 10.47 -2.63
CA ALA A 223 -0.14 11.74 -2.68
C ALA A 223 -1.67 11.55 -2.66
N ALA A 224 -2.17 10.45 -3.19
CA ALA A 224 -3.60 10.10 -3.13
C ALA A 224 -3.93 9.37 -1.81
N GLU A 225 -3.02 8.54 -1.31
CA GLU A 225 -3.16 7.72 -0.11
C GLU A 225 -2.17 8.16 0.98
N SER A 226 -2.27 9.43 1.40
CA SER A 226 -1.27 10.02 2.31
C SER A 226 -1.21 9.32 3.67
N PRO A 227 0.01 9.07 4.21
CA PRO A 227 0.19 8.35 5.47
C PRO A 227 -0.46 9.05 6.64
N ASN A 228 -1.44 8.39 7.25
CA ASN A 228 -2.07 8.92 8.44
C ASN A 228 -1.07 8.93 9.64
N PRO A 229 -1.12 9.90 10.58
CA PRO A 229 -0.03 10.12 11.53
C PRO A 229 0.01 9.09 12.68
N ILE A 230 -0.89 8.10 12.67
CA ILE A 230 -0.85 6.95 13.58
C ILE A 230 0.18 5.91 13.13
N VAL A 231 0.53 5.91 11.84
CA VAL A 231 1.61 5.08 11.28
C VAL A 231 2.90 5.51 11.96
N ASN A 232 3.49 4.60 12.73
CA ASN A 232 4.73 4.83 13.48
C ASN A 232 5.95 4.17 12.82
N GLU A 233 5.72 3.37 11.79
CA GLU A 233 6.77 2.76 10.97
C GLU A 233 6.39 2.89 9.49
N LEU A 234 6.83 3.97 8.85
CA LEU A 234 6.62 4.21 7.42
C LEU A 234 7.79 3.66 6.61
N VAL A 235 7.50 3.01 5.49
CA VAL A 235 8.47 2.66 4.44
C VAL A 235 7.95 3.08 3.06
N ILE A 236 8.82 3.69 2.25
CA ILE A 236 8.55 4.06 0.86
C ILE A 236 9.25 3.08 -0.07
N MET A 237 8.48 2.18 -0.68
CA MET A 237 8.96 1.28 -1.73
C MET A 237 9.08 2.05 -3.05
N PRO A 238 9.99 1.65 -3.96
CA PRO A 238 10.23 2.36 -5.22
C PRO A 238 9.07 2.33 -6.21
N ASP A 239 8.27 1.26 -6.21
CA ASP A 239 7.16 1.05 -7.14
C ASP A 239 6.04 0.19 -6.53
N MET A 240 4.94 0.02 -7.27
CA MET A 240 3.74 -0.69 -6.81
C MET A 240 4.01 -2.18 -6.60
N GLU A 241 4.73 -2.82 -7.51
CA GLU A 241 5.02 -4.25 -7.44
C GLU A 241 5.88 -4.59 -6.22
N LYS A 242 6.91 -3.78 -5.94
CA LYS A 242 7.73 -3.96 -4.74
C LYS A 242 6.96 -3.62 -3.46
N ARG A 243 5.99 -2.69 -3.51
CA ARG A 243 5.01 -2.47 -2.41
C ARG A 243 4.16 -3.72 -2.17
N LEU A 244 3.61 -4.33 -3.22
CA LEU A 244 2.80 -5.54 -3.13
C LEU A 244 3.62 -6.73 -2.59
N GLU A 245 4.85 -6.92 -3.09
CA GLU A 245 5.76 -7.93 -2.57
C GLU A 245 6.09 -7.68 -1.09
N ALA A 246 6.41 -6.43 -0.71
CA ALA A 246 6.70 -6.11 0.69
C ALA A 246 5.56 -6.52 1.62
N PHE A 247 4.29 -6.29 1.25
CA PHE A 247 3.14 -6.73 2.06
C PHE A 247 3.14 -8.25 2.29
N VAL A 248 3.19 -9.05 1.22
CA VAL A 248 3.06 -10.51 1.34
C VAL A 248 4.27 -11.16 2.01
N ARG A 249 5.44 -10.51 1.95
CA ARG A 249 6.66 -10.98 2.63
C ARG A 249 6.62 -10.73 4.14
N VAL A 250 6.04 -9.61 4.61
CA VAL A 250 5.97 -9.30 6.05
C VAL A 250 4.69 -9.77 6.73
N ALA A 251 3.67 -10.13 5.95
CA ALA A 251 2.39 -10.61 6.46
C ALA A 251 2.51 -11.96 7.17
N HIS A 252 1.86 -12.06 8.32
CA HIS A 252 1.55 -13.34 8.98
C HIS A 252 0.08 -13.73 8.82
N ALA A 253 -0.76 -12.75 8.49
CA ALA A 253 -2.13 -12.90 8.07
C ALA A 253 -2.55 -11.65 7.31
N ILE A 254 -3.56 -11.77 6.46
CA ILE A 254 -4.09 -10.71 5.63
C ILE A 254 -5.60 -10.61 5.86
N VAL A 255 -6.08 -9.40 6.14
CA VAL A 255 -7.50 -9.07 6.29
C VAL A 255 -7.87 -8.07 5.20
N VAL A 256 -8.87 -8.41 4.40
CA VAL A 256 -9.36 -7.59 3.29
C VAL A 256 -10.76 -7.10 3.60
N PHE A 257 -10.90 -5.78 3.71
CA PHE A 257 -12.17 -5.07 3.86
C PHE A 257 -12.74 -4.69 2.49
N PRO A 258 -14.01 -4.25 2.40
CA PRO A 258 -14.55 -3.70 1.17
C PRO A 258 -13.69 -2.54 0.64
N GLY A 259 -13.50 -2.53 -0.68
CA GLY A 259 -12.69 -1.55 -1.38
C GLY A 259 -12.95 -1.52 -2.88
N GLY A 260 -12.26 -0.61 -3.57
CA GLY A 260 -12.37 -0.45 -5.01
C GLY A 260 -11.27 -1.19 -5.77
N VAL A 261 -10.85 -0.62 -6.90
CA VAL A 261 -9.88 -1.22 -7.83
C VAL A 261 -8.52 -1.54 -7.21
N GLY A 262 -8.01 -0.72 -6.27
CA GLY A 262 -6.73 -0.99 -5.61
C GLY A 262 -6.78 -2.21 -4.68
N THR A 263 -7.88 -2.38 -3.94
CA THR A 263 -8.08 -3.56 -3.10
C THR A 263 -8.25 -4.82 -3.94
N ALA A 264 -8.90 -4.72 -5.10
CA ALA A 264 -8.99 -5.83 -6.05
C ALA A 264 -7.62 -6.20 -6.65
N GLU A 265 -6.77 -5.23 -6.98
CA GLU A 265 -5.39 -5.46 -7.40
C GLU A 265 -4.60 -6.23 -6.34
N GLU A 266 -4.66 -5.81 -5.08
CA GLU A 266 -3.99 -6.46 -3.94
C GLU A 266 -4.48 -7.90 -3.76
N LEU A 267 -5.80 -8.14 -3.85
CA LEU A 267 -6.38 -9.49 -3.76
C LEU A 267 -5.93 -10.40 -4.91
N LEU A 268 -5.98 -9.91 -6.15
CA LEU A 268 -5.57 -10.67 -7.34
C LEU A 268 -4.08 -10.99 -7.34
N PHE A 269 -3.24 -10.06 -6.88
CA PHE A 269 -1.81 -10.30 -6.69
C PHE A 269 -1.57 -11.46 -5.72
N LEU A 270 -2.24 -11.45 -4.56
CA LEU A 270 -2.08 -12.49 -3.55
C LEU A 270 -2.62 -13.84 -4.02
N LEU A 271 -3.82 -13.87 -4.62
CA LEU A 271 -4.40 -15.12 -5.14
C LEU A 271 -3.54 -15.73 -6.24
N GLY A 272 -3.04 -14.91 -7.17
CA GLY A 272 -2.12 -15.36 -8.21
C GLY A 272 -0.88 -16.04 -7.64
N ILE A 273 -0.28 -15.46 -6.61
CA ILE A 273 0.87 -16.06 -5.90
C ILE A 273 0.49 -17.37 -5.22
N LEU A 274 -0.57 -17.37 -4.39
CA LEU A 274 -0.95 -18.55 -3.61
C LEU A 274 -1.39 -19.75 -4.47
N MET A 275 -1.90 -19.48 -5.68
CA MET A 275 -2.31 -20.51 -6.64
C MET A 275 -1.13 -21.26 -7.27
N GLN A 276 0.09 -20.73 -7.19
CA GLN A 276 1.26 -21.43 -7.71
C GLN A 276 1.48 -22.76 -6.96
N PRO A 277 1.78 -23.87 -7.67
CA PRO A 277 2.03 -25.17 -7.05
C PRO A 277 3.10 -25.15 -5.95
N GLU A 278 4.14 -24.34 -6.12
CA GLU A 278 5.28 -24.18 -5.20
C GLU A 278 4.87 -23.57 -3.86
N ASN A 279 3.72 -22.89 -3.82
CA ASN A 279 3.19 -22.24 -2.63
C ASN A 279 2.09 -23.05 -1.94
N ALA A 280 1.77 -24.26 -2.42
CA ALA A 280 0.64 -25.06 -1.94
C ALA A 280 0.66 -25.33 -0.43
N ASP A 281 1.85 -25.47 0.17
CA ASP A 281 2.04 -25.77 1.59
C ASP A 281 2.33 -24.52 2.45
N ILE A 282 2.36 -23.31 1.86
CA ILE A 282 2.70 -22.10 2.59
C ILE A 282 1.45 -21.58 3.31
N PRO A 283 1.40 -21.60 4.66
CA PRO A 283 0.30 -20.98 5.36
C PRO A 283 0.41 -19.46 5.25
N LEU A 284 -0.63 -18.84 4.70
CA LEU A 284 -0.84 -17.40 4.75
C LEU A 284 -2.35 -17.13 4.88
N PRO A 285 -2.86 -17.01 6.11
CA PRO A 285 -4.28 -16.80 6.36
C PRO A 285 -4.79 -15.53 5.66
N LEU A 286 -5.84 -15.67 4.85
CA LEU A 286 -6.50 -14.58 4.14
C LEU A 286 -7.99 -14.54 4.49
N LEU A 287 -8.41 -13.46 5.14
CA LEU A 287 -9.80 -13.25 5.55
C LEU A 287 -10.40 -12.05 4.82
N LEU A 288 -11.54 -12.26 4.17
CA LEU A 288 -12.36 -11.20 3.59
C LEU A 288 -13.48 -10.89 4.59
N THR A 289 -13.64 -9.64 4.99
CA THR A 289 -14.60 -9.30 6.05
C THR A 289 -15.16 -7.89 5.93
N GLY A 290 -16.41 -7.72 6.34
CA GLY A 290 -17.05 -6.42 6.43
C GLY A 290 -18.31 -6.49 7.28
N PRO A 291 -19.01 -5.36 7.45
CA PRO A 291 -20.26 -5.32 8.19
C PRO A 291 -21.37 -6.07 7.41
N PRO A 292 -22.51 -6.41 8.03
CA PRO A 292 -23.60 -7.15 7.38
C PRO A 292 -24.04 -6.60 6.03
N GLU A 293 -24.01 -5.28 5.86
CA GLU A 293 -24.39 -4.56 4.65
C GLU A 293 -23.44 -4.85 3.46
N SER A 294 -22.22 -5.30 3.74
CA SER A 294 -21.22 -5.67 2.71
C SER A 294 -21.37 -7.09 2.18
N ALA A 295 -22.41 -7.84 2.59
CA ALA A 295 -22.61 -9.22 2.15
C ALA A 295 -22.72 -9.35 0.61
N ASP A 296 -23.45 -8.44 -0.05
CA ASP A 296 -23.55 -8.44 -1.52
C ASP A 296 -22.24 -8.08 -2.21
N TYR A 297 -21.46 -7.16 -1.64
CA TYR A 297 -20.12 -6.85 -2.12
C TYR A 297 -19.24 -8.10 -2.14
N PHE A 298 -19.18 -8.84 -1.04
CA PHE A 298 -18.36 -10.05 -0.97
C PHE A 298 -18.91 -11.20 -1.81
N ARG A 299 -20.23 -11.32 -1.99
CA ARG A 299 -20.80 -12.24 -3.00
C ARG A 299 -20.31 -11.90 -4.41
N SER A 300 -20.22 -10.62 -4.75
CA SER A 300 -19.73 -10.19 -6.05
C SER A 300 -18.24 -10.47 -6.24
N ILE A 301 -17.42 -10.27 -5.21
CA ILE A 301 -15.99 -10.61 -5.22
C ILE A 301 -15.79 -12.14 -5.33
N ASP A 302 -16.49 -12.92 -4.53
CA ASP A 302 -16.42 -14.39 -4.53
C ASP A 302 -16.82 -14.99 -5.88
N ARG A 303 -17.90 -14.44 -6.48
CA ARG A 303 -18.31 -14.77 -7.85
C ARG A 303 -17.21 -14.41 -8.84
N PHE A 304 -16.73 -13.18 -8.83
CA PHE A 304 -15.69 -12.74 -9.77
C PHE A 304 -14.45 -13.63 -9.72
N VAL A 305 -13.97 -13.97 -8.51
CA VAL A 305 -12.83 -14.89 -8.35
C VAL A 305 -13.14 -16.28 -8.90
N GLY A 306 -14.31 -16.85 -8.59
CA GLY A 306 -14.68 -18.19 -9.08
C GLY A 306 -14.88 -18.26 -10.60
N GLU A 307 -15.45 -17.22 -11.20
CA GLU A 307 -15.73 -17.15 -12.65
C GLU A 307 -14.49 -16.81 -13.49
N THR A 308 -13.45 -16.22 -12.87
CA THR A 308 -12.21 -15.84 -13.54
C THR A 308 -11.06 -16.80 -13.22
N LEU A 309 -10.68 -16.92 -11.95
CA LEU A 309 -9.55 -17.73 -11.50
C LEU A 309 -9.94 -19.19 -11.18
N GLY A 310 -11.24 -19.50 -11.16
CA GLY A 310 -11.77 -20.84 -10.91
C GLY A 310 -12.04 -21.14 -9.42
N GLU A 311 -12.81 -22.20 -9.17
CA GLU A 311 -13.19 -22.63 -7.81
C GLU A 311 -11.99 -22.94 -6.91
N ALA A 312 -10.88 -23.39 -7.48
CA ALA A 312 -9.66 -23.65 -6.72
C ALA A 312 -9.11 -22.38 -6.03
N ALA A 313 -9.34 -21.19 -6.61
CA ALA A 313 -8.93 -19.93 -6.00
C ALA A 313 -9.69 -19.63 -4.69
N ARG A 314 -10.93 -20.11 -4.55
CA ARG A 314 -11.76 -19.87 -3.36
C ARG A 314 -11.23 -20.53 -2.09
N ARG A 315 -10.40 -21.58 -2.22
CA ARG A 315 -9.81 -22.27 -1.06
C ARG A 315 -8.82 -21.41 -0.28
N PHE A 316 -8.27 -20.37 -0.91
CA PHE A 316 -7.20 -19.56 -0.33
C PHE A 316 -7.73 -18.45 0.59
N TYR A 317 -9.03 -18.20 0.62
CA TYR A 317 -9.60 -17.20 1.51
C TYR A 317 -10.85 -17.69 2.22
N ARG A 318 -11.23 -16.92 3.24
CA ARG A 318 -12.44 -17.15 4.01
C ARG A 318 -13.21 -15.84 4.17
N ILE A 319 -14.50 -15.87 3.87
CA ILE A 319 -15.38 -14.72 4.04
C ILE A 319 -16.06 -14.78 5.41
N GLU A 320 -15.95 -13.70 6.18
CA GLU A 320 -16.52 -13.57 7.52
C GLU A 320 -17.25 -12.24 7.66
N ILE A 321 -18.58 -12.27 7.76
CA ILE A 321 -19.42 -11.07 7.75
C ILE A 321 -19.93 -10.75 9.16
N GLY A 322 -19.75 -9.50 9.60
CA GLY A 322 -20.42 -8.95 10.78
C GLY A 322 -19.85 -9.39 12.14
N ASP A 323 -18.75 -10.16 12.19
CA ASP A 323 -18.17 -10.65 13.45
C ASP A 323 -16.67 -10.32 13.60
N PRO A 324 -16.35 -9.11 14.08
CA PRO A 324 -14.97 -8.69 14.32
C PRO A 324 -14.21 -9.56 15.33
N VAL A 325 -14.92 -10.14 16.30
CA VAL A 325 -14.32 -10.98 17.33
C VAL A 325 -13.86 -12.30 16.71
N ARG A 326 -14.71 -12.91 15.88
CA ARG A 326 -14.40 -14.14 15.14
C ARG A 326 -13.29 -13.91 14.12
N VAL A 327 -13.31 -12.80 13.38
CA VAL A 327 -12.20 -12.42 12.48
C VAL A 327 -10.88 -12.41 13.23
N ALA A 328 -10.80 -11.71 14.36
CA ALA A 328 -9.55 -11.62 15.12
C ALA A 328 -9.13 -12.97 15.74
N ARG A 329 -10.07 -13.85 16.11
CA ARG A 329 -9.76 -15.22 16.57
C ARG A 329 -9.18 -16.09 15.45
N LEU A 330 -9.76 -16.01 14.25
CA LEU A 330 -9.31 -16.77 13.09
C LEU A 330 -7.92 -16.30 12.63
N VAL A 331 -7.70 -14.98 12.63
CA VAL A 331 -6.38 -14.39 12.36
C VAL A 331 -5.33 -14.86 13.38
N ASP A 332 -5.62 -14.76 14.67
CA ASP A 332 -4.72 -15.19 15.75
C ASP A 332 -4.40 -16.70 15.68
N ALA A 333 -5.40 -17.54 15.38
CA ALA A 333 -5.19 -18.97 15.17
C ALA A 333 -4.31 -19.24 13.93
N GLY A 334 -4.60 -18.61 12.80
CA GLY A 334 -3.81 -18.76 11.57
C GLY A 334 -2.36 -18.28 11.73
N ILE A 335 -2.13 -17.21 12.49
CA ILE A 335 -0.76 -16.74 12.79
C ILE A 335 0.02 -17.78 13.60
N ARG A 336 -0.63 -18.54 14.50
CA ARG A 336 0.03 -19.65 15.21
C ARG A 336 0.43 -20.78 14.26
N GLU A 337 -0.40 -21.06 13.25
CA GLU A 337 -0.06 -22.04 12.20
C GLU A 337 1.13 -21.56 11.37
N VAL A 338 1.17 -20.27 11.00
CA VAL A 338 2.33 -19.65 10.35
C VAL A 338 3.57 -19.80 11.22
N ALA A 339 3.48 -19.45 12.51
CA ALA A 339 4.61 -19.57 13.43
C ALA A 339 5.14 -21.02 13.51
N ALA A 340 4.24 -22.00 13.65
CA ALA A 340 4.59 -23.41 13.70
C ALA A 340 5.25 -23.90 12.40
N TYR A 341 4.70 -23.50 11.25
CA TYR A 341 5.27 -23.83 9.95
C TYR A 341 6.68 -23.26 9.77
N ARG A 342 6.85 -21.95 10.02
CA ARG A 342 8.14 -21.28 9.88
C ARG A 342 9.19 -21.87 10.82
N HIS A 343 8.79 -22.19 12.06
CA HIS A 343 9.65 -22.89 13.00
C HIS A 343 10.08 -24.26 12.47
N GLY A 344 9.13 -25.09 12.00
CA GLY A 344 9.41 -26.42 11.46
C GLY A 344 10.27 -26.42 10.19
N GLN A 345 10.21 -25.33 9.41
CA GLN A 345 10.99 -25.15 8.18
C GLN A 345 12.33 -24.40 8.41
N ASN A 346 12.66 -24.01 9.63
CA ASN A 346 13.79 -23.12 9.96
C ASN A 346 13.79 -21.81 9.14
N ASP A 347 12.60 -21.27 8.87
CA ASP A 347 12.42 -20.02 8.12
C ASP A 347 12.29 -18.81 9.06
N ALA A 348 12.56 -17.62 8.53
CA ALA A 348 12.48 -16.38 9.29
C ALA A 348 11.03 -15.98 9.59
N TYR A 349 10.78 -15.52 10.81
CA TYR A 349 9.49 -14.91 11.15
C TYR A 349 9.34 -13.49 10.57
N TYR A 350 10.42 -12.74 10.40
CA TYR A 350 10.32 -11.34 9.97
C TYR A 350 10.13 -11.15 8.46
N PHE A 351 10.33 -12.19 7.65
CA PHE A 351 10.24 -12.12 6.19
C PHE A 351 10.01 -13.51 5.58
N ASN A 352 9.01 -13.64 4.70
CA ASN A 352 8.65 -14.90 4.05
C ASN A 352 9.50 -15.21 2.83
N TRP A 353 10.71 -15.73 3.04
CA TRP A 353 11.62 -16.11 1.95
C TRP A 353 11.11 -17.29 1.13
N ARG A 354 10.36 -18.21 1.75
CA ARG A 354 9.88 -19.43 1.08
C ARG A 354 8.75 -19.18 0.10
N LEU A 355 8.01 -18.07 0.23
CA LEU A 355 7.00 -17.67 -0.73
C LEU A 355 7.62 -17.46 -2.11
N ARG A 356 7.19 -18.24 -3.09
CA ARG A 356 7.59 -18.06 -4.48
C ARG A 356 6.71 -17.01 -5.13
N ILE A 357 7.32 -16.03 -5.78
CA ILE A 357 6.63 -14.97 -6.50
C ILE A 357 7.23 -14.97 -7.90
N ASP A 358 6.39 -15.19 -8.90
CA ASP A 358 6.85 -15.19 -10.28
C ASP A 358 7.29 -13.80 -10.72
N SER A 359 8.29 -13.74 -11.61
CA SER A 359 8.82 -12.48 -12.14
C SER A 359 7.75 -11.58 -12.77
N ASP A 360 6.67 -12.13 -13.32
CA ASP A 360 5.56 -11.36 -13.90
C ASP A 360 4.75 -10.57 -12.88
N PHE A 361 4.78 -10.99 -11.61
CA PHE A 361 4.22 -10.23 -10.48
C PHE A 361 5.19 -9.16 -9.96
N GLN A 362 6.49 -9.31 -10.20
CA GLN A 362 7.52 -8.38 -9.73
C GLN A 362 7.89 -7.29 -10.73
N ARG A 363 7.70 -7.56 -12.03
CA ARG A 363 7.99 -6.62 -13.11
C ARG A 363 7.06 -5.40 -13.06
N PRO A 364 7.60 -4.17 -12.99
CA PRO A 364 6.81 -2.95 -13.00
C PRO A 364 5.90 -2.83 -14.22
N PHE A 365 4.63 -2.50 -14.00
CA PHE A 365 3.66 -2.25 -15.06
C PHE A 365 3.36 -0.75 -15.19
N VAL A 366 3.66 -0.18 -16.37
CA VAL A 366 3.32 1.21 -16.69
C VAL A 366 2.06 1.22 -17.56
N ALA A 367 0.97 1.77 -17.01
CA ALA A 367 -0.33 1.79 -17.68
C ALA A 367 -0.41 2.85 -18.79
N THR A 368 0.01 2.47 -20.00
CA THR A 368 -0.24 3.23 -21.23
C THR A 368 -1.46 2.68 -21.97
N HIS A 369 -2.05 3.45 -22.90
CA HIS A 369 -3.16 2.94 -23.74
C HIS A 369 -2.79 1.67 -24.50
N GLU A 370 -1.55 1.59 -25.00
CA GLU A 370 -1.05 0.41 -25.70
C GLU A 370 -0.90 -0.78 -24.75
N ALA A 371 -0.28 -0.58 -23.58
CA ALA A 371 -0.10 -1.64 -22.59
C ALA A 371 -1.43 -2.18 -22.06
N MET A 372 -2.39 -1.28 -21.80
CA MET A 372 -3.74 -1.64 -21.35
C MET A 372 -4.52 -2.38 -22.44
N ALA A 373 -4.44 -1.93 -23.68
CA ALA A 373 -5.04 -2.64 -24.80
C ALA A 373 -4.34 -4.00 -25.06
N GLY A 374 -3.05 -4.15 -24.78
CA GLY A 374 -2.33 -5.40 -25.00
C GLY A 374 -2.60 -6.51 -23.98
N LEU A 375 -3.35 -6.24 -22.90
CA LEU A 375 -3.61 -7.21 -21.83
C LEU A 375 -4.40 -8.41 -22.35
N GLN A 376 -3.93 -9.61 -22.03
CA GLN A 376 -4.53 -10.86 -22.50
C GLN A 376 -5.60 -11.34 -21.53
N LEU A 377 -6.77 -10.68 -21.51
CA LEU A 377 -7.89 -11.03 -20.63
C LEU A 377 -8.71 -12.21 -21.17
N GLN A 378 -8.05 -13.34 -21.38
CA GLN A 378 -8.65 -14.55 -21.97
C GLN A 378 -8.67 -15.71 -20.97
N ARG A 379 -9.55 -16.68 -21.21
CA ARG A 379 -9.52 -17.94 -20.47
C ARG A 379 -8.26 -18.71 -20.84
N THR A 380 -7.42 -18.97 -19.86
CA THR A 380 -6.19 -19.73 -19.99
C THR A 380 -6.33 -21.09 -19.30
N ALA A 381 -5.51 -22.05 -19.71
CA ALA A 381 -5.40 -23.33 -18.98
C ALA A 381 -4.74 -23.15 -17.60
N ASP A 382 -3.91 -22.10 -17.46
CA ASP A 382 -3.29 -21.71 -16.22
C ASP A 382 -3.92 -20.42 -15.66
N PRO A 383 -4.74 -20.50 -14.60
CA PRO A 383 -5.33 -19.33 -13.95
C PRO A 383 -4.32 -18.31 -13.42
N HIS A 384 -3.08 -18.72 -13.19
CA HIS A 384 -1.99 -17.83 -12.78
C HIS A 384 -1.72 -16.74 -13.83
N GLU A 385 -1.69 -17.11 -15.12
CA GLU A 385 -1.49 -16.16 -16.22
C GLU A 385 -2.60 -15.10 -16.24
N LEU A 386 -3.85 -15.51 -16.07
CA LEU A 386 -4.99 -14.59 -16.03
C LEU A 386 -4.92 -13.67 -14.79
N ALA A 387 -4.49 -14.18 -13.62
CA ALA A 387 -4.31 -13.37 -12.43
C ALA A 387 -3.28 -12.24 -12.64
N VAL A 388 -2.18 -12.51 -13.35
CA VAL A 388 -1.19 -11.48 -13.73
C VAL A 388 -1.84 -10.39 -14.59
N GLN A 389 -2.61 -10.77 -15.61
CA GLN A 389 -3.24 -9.82 -16.53
C GLN A 389 -4.32 -8.98 -15.83
N LEU A 390 -5.14 -9.61 -14.99
CA LEU A 390 -6.16 -8.91 -14.20
C LEU A 390 -5.50 -7.95 -13.20
N ARG A 391 -4.44 -8.37 -12.50
CA ARG A 391 -3.67 -7.48 -11.61
C ARG A 391 -3.20 -6.24 -12.35
N ARG A 392 -2.59 -6.40 -13.54
CA ARG A 392 -2.14 -5.27 -14.38
C ARG A 392 -3.31 -4.38 -14.83
N ALA A 393 -4.45 -4.98 -15.19
CA ALA A 393 -5.66 -4.23 -15.53
C ALA A 393 -6.12 -3.32 -14.38
N PHE A 394 -6.28 -3.87 -13.17
CA PHE A 394 -6.66 -3.09 -11.99
C PHE A 394 -5.61 -2.04 -11.61
N SER A 395 -4.32 -2.35 -11.73
CA SER A 395 -3.23 -1.38 -11.56
C SER A 395 -3.35 -0.19 -12.51
N GLY A 396 -3.73 -0.46 -13.77
CA GLY A 396 -4.01 0.59 -14.75
C GLY A 396 -5.23 1.43 -14.41
N LEU A 397 -6.28 0.83 -13.86
CA LEU A 397 -7.45 1.58 -13.38
C LEU A 397 -7.10 2.48 -12.19
N VAL A 398 -6.28 2.00 -11.25
CA VAL A 398 -5.71 2.83 -10.17
C VAL A 398 -4.90 3.98 -10.78
N ALA A 399 -4.03 3.70 -11.74
CA ALA A 399 -3.22 4.72 -12.41
C ALA A 399 -4.09 5.80 -13.07
N GLY A 400 -5.11 5.41 -13.83
CA GLY A 400 -6.05 6.33 -14.50
C GLY A 400 -6.88 7.16 -13.53
N ASN A 401 -7.14 6.64 -12.31
CA ASN A 401 -7.97 7.31 -11.32
C ASN A 401 -7.20 8.23 -10.37
N VAL A 402 -5.98 7.89 -9.94
CA VAL A 402 -5.34 8.64 -8.85
C VAL A 402 -3.88 9.03 -9.11
N LYS A 403 -3.21 8.38 -10.06
CA LYS A 403 -1.81 8.70 -10.41
C LYS A 403 -1.76 9.81 -11.45
N GLU A 404 -0.92 10.82 -11.24
CA GLU A 404 -0.85 12.00 -12.12
C GLU A 404 -0.63 11.65 -13.60
N TYR A 405 0.30 10.73 -13.89
CA TYR A 405 0.59 10.34 -15.27
C TYR A 405 -0.59 9.64 -15.94
N GLY A 406 -1.33 8.81 -15.19
CA GLY A 406 -2.48 8.08 -15.71
C GLY A 406 -3.63 9.04 -16.00
N ILE A 407 -3.95 9.94 -15.06
CA ILE A 407 -4.96 11.00 -15.27
C ILE A 407 -4.64 11.81 -16.53
N ARG A 408 -3.38 12.23 -16.71
CA ARG A 408 -2.95 12.97 -17.91
C ARG A 408 -3.14 12.16 -19.20
N ALA A 409 -2.84 10.86 -19.17
CA ALA A 409 -3.03 9.98 -20.32
C ALA A 409 -4.52 9.90 -20.71
N ILE A 410 -5.41 9.76 -19.72
CA ILE A 410 -6.86 9.72 -19.92
C ILE A 410 -7.39 11.04 -20.48
N GLU A 411 -6.97 12.18 -19.95
CA GLU A 411 -7.35 13.50 -20.47
C GLU A 411 -6.90 13.70 -21.93
N ALA A 412 -5.71 13.21 -22.29
CA ALA A 412 -5.14 13.42 -23.61
C ALA A 412 -5.68 12.48 -24.69
N ARG A 413 -6.00 11.23 -24.35
CA ARG A 413 -6.32 10.17 -25.33
C ARG A 413 -7.66 9.47 -25.08
N GLY A 414 -8.39 9.87 -24.03
CA GLY A 414 -9.61 9.21 -23.58
C GLY A 414 -9.35 7.97 -22.73
N PRO A 415 -10.41 7.22 -22.37
CA PRO A 415 -10.32 6.07 -21.46
C PRO A 415 -9.46 4.92 -22.01
N PHE A 416 -8.84 4.14 -21.12
CA PHE A 416 -8.16 2.90 -21.48
C PHE A 416 -9.13 1.91 -22.12
N GLN A 417 -8.70 1.22 -23.18
CA GLN A 417 -9.49 0.18 -23.82
C GLN A 417 -9.00 -1.18 -23.30
N LEU A 418 -9.89 -1.96 -22.72
CA LEU A 418 -9.62 -3.32 -22.27
C LEU A 418 -10.49 -4.27 -23.08
N HIS A 419 -9.88 -5.33 -23.61
CA HIS A 419 -10.58 -6.36 -24.36
C HIS A 419 -10.16 -7.77 -23.95
N GLY A 420 -11.00 -8.75 -24.25
CA GLY A 420 -10.76 -10.13 -23.85
C GLY A 420 -11.95 -11.03 -24.05
N ASP A 421 -11.91 -12.20 -23.42
CA ASP A 421 -12.99 -13.19 -23.47
C ASP A 421 -14.32 -12.56 -23.01
N PRO A 422 -15.44 -12.77 -23.73
CA PRO A 422 -16.72 -12.14 -23.41
C PRO A 422 -17.22 -12.41 -22.00
N GLN A 423 -16.94 -13.59 -21.43
CA GLN A 423 -17.36 -13.91 -20.07
C GLN A 423 -16.47 -13.20 -19.04
N ILE A 424 -15.15 -13.21 -19.24
CA ILE A 424 -14.21 -12.47 -18.36
C ILE A 424 -14.52 -10.97 -18.37
N VAL A 425 -14.73 -10.39 -19.54
CA VAL A 425 -15.05 -8.98 -19.70
C VAL A 425 -16.40 -8.65 -19.04
N ALA A 426 -17.41 -9.51 -19.17
CA ALA A 426 -18.71 -9.31 -18.52
C ALA A 426 -18.64 -9.39 -16.99
N GLU A 427 -17.83 -10.29 -16.43
CA GLU A 427 -17.62 -10.36 -14.99
C GLU A 427 -16.84 -9.15 -14.46
N LEU A 428 -15.84 -8.68 -15.22
CA LEU A 428 -15.09 -7.45 -14.92
C LEU A 428 -16.00 -6.22 -14.97
N ASP A 429 -16.85 -6.09 -15.99
CA ASP A 429 -17.81 -4.99 -16.13
C ASP A 429 -18.77 -4.95 -14.93
N ARG A 430 -19.35 -6.10 -14.55
CA ARG A 430 -20.25 -6.18 -13.41
C ARG A 430 -19.57 -5.76 -12.11
N LEU A 431 -18.34 -6.24 -11.87
CA LEU A 431 -17.59 -5.90 -10.66
C LEU A 431 -17.30 -4.39 -10.59
N LEU A 432 -16.81 -3.81 -11.69
CA LEU A 432 -16.48 -2.39 -11.75
C LEU A 432 -17.73 -1.51 -11.66
N ALA A 433 -18.84 -1.89 -12.29
CA ALA A 433 -20.12 -1.20 -12.15
C ALA A 433 -20.58 -1.16 -10.68
N GLY A 434 -20.44 -2.29 -9.96
CA GLY A 434 -20.70 -2.33 -8.52
C GLY A 434 -19.80 -1.39 -7.71
N PHE A 435 -18.51 -1.27 -8.06
CA PHE A 435 -17.61 -0.31 -7.42
C PHE A 435 -18.03 1.15 -7.68
N VAL A 436 -18.49 1.47 -8.89
CA VAL A 436 -19.00 2.81 -9.24
C VAL A 436 -20.26 3.13 -8.46
N GLU A 437 -21.25 2.22 -8.45
CA GLU A 437 -22.53 2.40 -7.76
C GLU A 437 -22.34 2.61 -6.25
N GLN A 438 -21.39 1.89 -5.65
CA GLN A 438 -21.06 1.97 -4.23
C GLN A 438 -20.07 3.10 -3.89
N GLY A 439 -19.69 3.94 -4.86
CA GLY A 439 -18.82 5.11 -4.63
C GLY A 439 -17.38 4.76 -4.24
N ARG A 440 -16.85 3.63 -4.72
CA ARG A 440 -15.54 3.08 -4.32
C ARG A 440 -14.38 3.48 -5.23
N MET A 441 -14.65 4.21 -6.32
CA MET A 441 -13.64 4.54 -7.33
C MET A 441 -12.84 5.80 -6.98
N ARG A 442 -13.49 6.83 -6.45
CA ARG A 442 -12.92 8.13 -6.05
C ARG A 442 -13.77 8.76 -4.95
N LEU A 443 -13.18 9.69 -4.18
CA LEU A 443 -13.91 10.50 -3.19
C LEU A 443 -14.80 11.57 -3.85
N ALA A 444 -14.45 12.03 -5.06
CA ALA A 444 -15.21 13.03 -5.81
C ALA A 444 -16.31 12.40 -6.69
N THR A 445 -17.49 13.01 -6.69
CA THR A 445 -18.66 12.61 -7.50
C THR A 445 -19.13 13.76 -8.40
N PRO A 446 -19.63 13.50 -9.64
CA PRO A 446 -19.79 12.19 -10.28
C PRO A 446 -18.45 11.60 -10.77
N TYR A 447 -18.36 10.27 -10.80
CA TYR A 447 -17.19 9.55 -11.32
C TYR A 447 -17.36 9.25 -12.81
N GLU A 448 -16.39 9.67 -13.61
CA GLU A 448 -16.27 9.28 -15.02
C GLU A 448 -15.26 8.12 -15.15
N PRO A 449 -15.67 6.96 -15.69
CA PRO A 449 -14.77 5.83 -15.87
C PRO A 449 -13.54 6.13 -16.72
N CYS A 450 -12.35 5.83 -16.19
CA CYS A 450 -11.09 5.89 -16.94
C CYS A 450 -10.87 4.72 -17.91
N TYR A 451 -11.90 3.90 -18.14
CA TYR A 451 -11.82 2.67 -18.93
C TYR A 451 -13.06 2.47 -19.80
N ARG A 452 -12.91 1.67 -20.85
CA ARG A 452 -13.98 1.08 -21.65
C ARG A 452 -13.66 -0.40 -21.85
N LEU A 453 -14.69 -1.22 -21.73
CA LEU A 453 -14.62 -2.65 -21.91
C LEU A 453 -15.26 -3.02 -23.25
N SER A 454 -14.59 -3.88 -24.00
CA SER A 454 -15.13 -4.47 -25.24
C SER A 454 -14.80 -5.95 -25.28
N ALA A 455 -15.79 -6.79 -25.62
CA ALA A 455 -15.56 -8.21 -25.86
C ALA A 455 -14.88 -8.44 -27.21
#